data_AF-A0A3S4USI7-F1
#
_entry.id   AF-A0A3S4USI7-F1
#
_cell.length_a   1.000
_cell.length_b   1.000
_cell.length_c   1.000
_cell.angle_alpha   90.00
_cell.angle_beta   90.00
_cell.angle_gamma   90.00
#
_symmetry.space_group_name_H-M   'P 1'
#
loop_
_entity.id
_entity.type
_entity.pdbx_description
1 polymer ?
#
loop_
_entity_poly.entity_id
_entity_poly.type
_entity_poly.pdbx_seq_one_letter_code
_entity_poly.pdbx_strand_id
1 'polypeptide(L)'
;MNVNLNQDTICAIATANGVGAIGIIRISGNEAFQIAAKIFEGKNLEEVKTHTIHYGYIVDKSQEVTMNDDRSLMNDEQGSIDHQRSTINDEVIDEVMVSVFKAPKTFTAEDSVEISFHGSPHIAKKILEVLVKNGARLAKAGEFTMRAFMNGRIDLAQAESIADLIASENEASRKVALNQLKGGITNEISILRNDLLNFTSLIELELDFGEEDVEFADRTAMNKLLLNLRHKLSALIESFQYGNALKNGVEVAIIGKPNAGKSTLLNALLKEERAIVSEIAGTTRDTIEEVIHLKGTAFRFVDTAGLRETTDIIEKIGVTKAKEKIASAKVLLYLYDERDSTTEEVIAFVKEFHREDLKIVLVHNKVDLAKTEAFNEFDTALTQELFPAYGDELLRISAKDQTGIEAVKTVLVDYVENLKDQESNVIITNQRHFDALQKSLQSVLQVEEAVSSGIHTELLAYELRNALEQLGEISGEFTNDEVLGNIFSKFCIGK
;
A
#
# COMPACT_ATOMS: atom_id res chain seq x y z
N MET A 1 -24.87 13.07 -3.63
CA MET A 1 -25.61 11.83 -3.31
C MET A 1 -25.73 11.72 -1.80
N ASN A 2 -26.92 11.93 -1.22
CA ASN A 2 -27.18 11.62 0.19
C ASN A 2 -27.71 10.19 0.28
N VAL A 3 -26.82 9.21 0.19
CA VAL A 3 -27.19 7.86 0.61
C VAL A 3 -26.81 7.75 2.07
N ASN A 4 -27.84 7.69 2.91
CA ASN A 4 -27.78 7.58 4.36
C ASN A 4 -27.29 6.16 4.75
N LEU A 5 -26.03 5.83 4.43
CA LEU A 5 -25.44 4.49 4.53
C LEU A 5 -24.87 4.13 5.92
N ASN A 6 -24.77 5.08 6.87
CA ASN A 6 -24.17 4.86 8.19
C ASN A 6 -25.17 5.04 9.35
N GLN A 7 -26.16 4.15 9.48
CA GLN A 7 -26.97 4.11 10.72
C GLN A 7 -26.55 3.00 11.68
N ASP A 8 -25.79 2.01 11.23
CA ASP A 8 -25.36 0.92 12.09
C ASP A 8 -24.06 1.26 12.86
N THR A 9 -23.94 0.70 14.05
CA THR A 9 -22.73 0.80 14.88
C THR A 9 -21.88 -0.43 14.66
N ILE A 10 -20.61 -0.24 14.30
CA ILE A 10 -19.67 -1.32 14.02
C ILE A 10 -18.68 -1.55 15.15
N CYS A 11 -18.22 -2.79 15.30
CA CYS A 11 -17.13 -3.16 16.20
C CYS A 11 -16.12 -4.12 15.55
N ALA A 12 -14.86 -4.03 15.97
CA ALA A 12 -13.80 -4.97 15.59
C ALA A 12 -12.58 -4.89 16.52
N ILE A 13 -11.73 -5.91 16.47
CA ILE A 13 -10.40 -5.87 17.10
C ILE A 13 -9.52 -4.91 16.30
N ALA A 14 -8.91 -3.93 16.96
CA ALA A 14 -8.05 -2.91 16.37
C ALA A 14 -6.54 -3.20 16.56
N THR A 15 -6.20 -4.21 17.34
CA THR A 15 -4.83 -4.71 17.55
C THR A 15 -4.50 -5.90 16.65
N ALA A 16 -3.21 -6.19 16.45
CA ALA A 16 -2.77 -7.39 15.75
C ALA A 16 -3.35 -8.67 16.40
N ASN A 17 -3.67 -9.66 15.57
CA ASN A 17 -4.12 -10.96 16.06
C ASN A 17 -3.00 -11.68 16.80
N GLY A 18 -3.33 -12.33 17.91
CA GLY A 18 -2.37 -13.12 18.69
C GLY A 18 -2.55 -12.96 20.19
N VAL A 19 -1.58 -13.46 20.94
CA VAL A 19 -1.49 -13.27 22.39
C VAL A 19 -0.62 -12.05 22.67
N GLY A 20 -1.12 -11.13 23.47
CA GLY A 20 -0.41 -9.93 23.91
C GLY A 20 -0.83 -9.49 25.30
N ALA A 21 -0.13 -8.51 25.87
CA ALA A 21 -0.51 -7.95 27.16
C ALA A 21 -1.87 -7.23 27.10
N ILE A 22 -2.12 -6.51 26.00
CA ILE A 22 -3.31 -5.69 25.78
C ILE A 22 -3.85 -5.95 24.38
N GLY A 23 -5.16 -6.12 24.27
CA GLY A 23 -5.90 -6.02 23.03
C GLY A 23 -6.82 -4.79 23.04
N ILE A 24 -7.19 -4.29 21.86
CA ILE A 24 -8.16 -3.18 21.74
C ILE A 24 -9.32 -3.63 20.87
N ILE A 25 -10.55 -3.44 21.33
CA ILE A 25 -11.75 -3.48 20.51
C ILE A 25 -12.26 -2.07 20.30
N ARG A 26 -12.46 -1.67 19.05
CA ARG A 26 -13.01 -0.37 18.67
C ARG A 26 -14.47 -0.52 18.29
N ILE A 27 -15.29 0.46 18.68
CA ILE A 27 -16.70 0.61 18.35
C ILE A 27 -16.87 2.00 17.70
N SER A 28 -17.62 2.11 16.61
CA SER A 28 -17.93 3.39 15.94
C SER A 28 -19.35 3.42 15.41
N GLY A 29 -20.07 4.52 15.64
CA GLY A 29 -21.42 4.75 15.14
C GLY A 29 -22.30 5.48 16.16
N ASN A 30 -23.52 5.84 15.74
CA ASN A 30 -24.43 6.66 16.55
C ASN A 30 -24.86 6.01 17.88
N GLU A 31 -24.79 4.68 17.98
CA GLU A 31 -25.15 3.93 19.19
C GLU A 31 -23.91 3.43 19.96
N ALA A 32 -22.70 3.87 19.60
CA ALA A 32 -21.45 3.37 20.20
C ALA A 32 -21.43 3.48 21.73
N PHE A 33 -21.88 4.62 22.29
CA PHE A 33 -21.95 4.82 23.74
C PHE A 33 -23.04 3.98 24.40
N GLN A 34 -24.21 3.88 23.78
CA GLN A 34 -25.34 3.12 24.31
C GLN A 34 -25.01 1.63 24.37
N ILE A 35 -24.42 1.08 23.30
CA ILE A 35 -24.00 -0.31 23.24
C ILE A 35 -22.91 -0.59 24.26
N ALA A 36 -21.88 0.26 24.35
CA ALA A 36 -20.81 0.11 25.33
C ALA A 36 -21.32 0.21 26.77
N ALA A 37 -22.26 1.13 27.06
CA ALA A 37 -22.82 1.32 28.40
C ALA A 37 -23.65 0.13 28.89
N LYS A 38 -24.27 -0.65 28.00
CA LYS A 38 -25.01 -1.87 28.38
C LYS A 38 -24.09 -2.93 28.99
N ILE A 39 -22.84 -3.00 28.53
CA ILE A 39 -21.91 -4.09 28.83
C ILE A 39 -20.78 -3.67 29.77
N PHE A 40 -20.57 -2.36 29.96
CA PHE A 40 -19.52 -1.81 30.80
C PHE A 40 -20.06 -1.41 32.18
N GLU A 41 -19.47 -1.99 33.22
CA GLU A 41 -19.73 -1.62 34.61
C GLU A 41 -18.63 -0.69 35.11
N GLY A 42 -18.96 0.60 35.16
CA GLY A 42 -18.06 1.67 35.57
C GLY A 42 -18.77 3.02 35.54
N LYS A 43 -18.07 4.07 35.08
CA LYS A 43 -18.70 5.38 34.86
C LYS A 43 -19.71 5.34 33.72
N ASN A 44 -20.77 6.14 33.81
CA ASN A 44 -21.71 6.34 32.71
C ASN A 44 -20.99 6.97 31.50
N LEU A 45 -20.84 6.19 30.43
CA LEU A 45 -20.08 6.58 29.23
C LEU A 45 -20.77 7.71 28.43
N GLU A 46 -22.07 7.96 28.62
CA GLU A 46 -22.79 9.04 27.95
C GLU A 46 -22.48 10.41 28.58
N GLU A 47 -22.28 10.43 29.90
CA GLU A 47 -22.07 11.65 30.69
C GLU A 47 -20.60 12.10 30.78
N VAL A 48 -19.67 11.19 30.49
CA VAL A 48 -18.23 11.51 30.58
C VAL A 48 -17.79 12.47 29.48
N LYS A 49 -16.68 13.17 29.73
CA LYS A 49 -16.05 14.04 28.73
C LYS A 49 -15.45 13.20 27.61
N THR A 50 -15.25 13.81 26.45
CA THR A 50 -14.51 13.16 25.36
C THR A 50 -13.01 13.12 25.65
N HIS A 51 -12.29 12.18 25.04
CA HIS A 51 -10.85 11.96 25.18
C HIS A 51 -10.43 11.65 26.62
N THR A 52 -11.26 10.87 27.34
CA THR A 52 -10.98 10.39 28.69
C THR A 52 -10.99 8.88 28.76
N ILE A 53 -10.30 8.34 29.77
CA ILE A 53 -10.18 6.90 30.02
C ILE A 53 -10.91 6.56 31.32
N HIS A 54 -11.62 5.43 31.33
CA HIS A 54 -12.44 4.95 32.44
C HIS A 54 -12.16 3.49 32.74
N TYR A 55 -11.78 3.23 33.98
CA TYR A 55 -11.61 1.88 34.51
C TYR A 55 -12.96 1.24 34.86
N GLY A 56 -13.09 -0.06 34.63
CA GLY A 56 -14.27 -0.85 35.01
C GLY A 56 -14.19 -2.28 34.50
N TYR A 57 -15.35 -2.93 34.38
CA TYR A 57 -15.46 -4.33 33.97
C TYR A 57 -16.37 -4.48 32.74
N ILE A 58 -16.05 -5.41 31.85
CA ILE A 58 -17.00 -5.87 30.82
C ILE A 58 -17.74 -7.08 31.36
N VAL A 59 -19.06 -7.05 31.25
CA VAL A 59 -19.96 -8.04 31.84
C VAL A 59 -20.98 -8.50 30.80
N ASP A 60 -21.18 -9.82 30.67
CA ASP A 60 -22.31 -10.36 29.90
C ASP A 60 -23.55 -10.41 30.78
N LYS A 61 -24.47 -9.47 30.55
CA LYS A 61 -25.78 -9.47 31.19
C LYS A 61 -26.68 -10.45 30.45
N SER A 62 -27.12 -11.49 31.14
CA SER A 62 -28.09 -12.44 30.58
C SER A 62 -29.39 -11.70 30.31
N GLN A 63 -29.89 -11.71 29.07
CA GLN A 63 -31.23 -11.18 28.82
C GLN A 63 -32.25 -12.14 29.46
N GLU A 64 -33.23 -11.58 30.19
CA GLU A 64 -34.38 -12.33 30.69
C GLU A 64 -35.01 -13.13 29.53
N VAL A 65 -34.94 -14.46 29.60
CA VAL A 65 -35.87 -15.29 28.86
C VAL A 65 -37.21 -15.13 29.57
N THR A 66 -38.06 -14.24 29.07
CA THR A 66 -39.47 -14.20 29.45
C THR A 66 -40.09 -15.52 29.00
N MET A 67 -40.13 -16.49 29.93
CA MET A 67 -41.00 -17.66 29.77
C MET A 67 -42.42 -17.11 29.81
N ASN A 68 -43.08 -17.06 28.65
CA ASN A 68 -44.51 -16.80 28.58
C ASN A 68 -45.23 -17.87 29.42
N ASP A 69 -45.89 -17.42 30.48
CA ASP A 69 -46.82 -18.21 31.27
C ASP A 69 -47.96 -18.71 30.37
N ASP A 70 -47.86 -19.96 29.93
CA ASP A 70 -48.98 -20.72 29.38
C ASP A 70 -49.12 -22.03 30.15
N ARG A 71 -49.55 -21.92 31.41
CA ARG A 71 -50.21 -23.02 32.14
C ARG A 71 -51.42 -22.51 32.89
N SER A 72 -52.49 -22.33 32.15
CA SER A 72 -53.84 -22.45 32.70
C SER A 72 -54.18 -23.93 32.92
N LEU A 73 -54.79 -24.21 34.08
CA LEU A 73 -55.52 -25.42 34.47
C LEU A 73 -54.68 -26.65 34.86
N MET A 74 -54.56 -26.89 36.17
CA MET A 74 -55.23 -28.00 36.89
C MET A 74 -54.83 -27.96 38.38
N ASN A 75 -55.84 -27.99 39.25
CA ASN A 75 -55.69 -28.19 40.69
C ASN A 75 -55.13 -29.59 40.96
N ASP A 76 -54.24 -29.74 41.94
CA ASP A 76 -54.45 -30.61 43.11
C ASP A 76 -53.27 -30.48 44.11
N GLU A 77 -53.57 -30.91 45.33
CA GLU A 77 -52.98 -30.49 46.60
C GLU A 77 -51.55 -30.98 46.91
N GLN A 78 -50.95 -30.31 47.91
CA GLN A 78 -49.85 -30.72 48.79
C GLN A 78 -48.40 -30.57 48.32
N GLY A 79 -47.80 -29.46 48.77
CA GLY A 79 -46.59 -29.53 49.59
C GLY A 79 -45.25 -29.55 48.87
N SER A 80 -44.75 -28.38 48.48
CA SER A 80 -43.39 -27.87 48.79
C SER A 80 -43.17 -26.59 47.98
N ILE A 81 -43.10 -25.45 48.68
CA ILE A 81 -42.69 -24.17 48.08
C ILE A 81 -41.17 -24.25 47.94
N ASP A 82 -40.69 -24.73 46.81
CA ASP A 82 -39.30 -24.54 46.41
C ASP A 82 -39.25 -23.20 45.67
N HIS A 83 -38.74 -22.17 46.34
CA HIS A 83 -38.39 -20.91 45.70
C HIS A 83 -37.26 -21.20 44.70
N GLN A 84 -37.61 -21.48 43.45
CA GLN A 84 -36.68 -21.38 42.32
C GLN A 84 -36.30 -19.89 42.16
N ARG A 85 -35.31 -19.46 42.94
CA ARG A 85 -34.52 -18.26 42.64
C ARG A 85 -33.78 -18.55 41.34
N SER A 86 -34.24 -17.94 40.26
CA SER A 86 -33.43 -17.69 39.08
C SER A 86 -32.23 -16.84 39.50
N THR A 87 -31.12 -17.47 39.87
CA THR A 87 -29.82 -16.79 40.01
C THR A 87 -29.28 -16.53 38.61
N ILE A 88 -29.66 -15.39 38.04
CA ILE A 88 -28.96 -14.82 36.90
C ILE A 88 -27.66 -14.27 37.46
N ASN A 89 -26.56 -15.01 37.27
CA ASN A 89 -25.23 -14.47 37.58
C ASN A 89 -24.73 -13.79 36.31
N ASP A 90 -24.61 -12.47 36.37
CA ASP A 90 -23.86 -11.69 35.40
C ASP A 90 -22.41 -12.20 35.37
N GLU A 91 -21.92 -12.58 34.19
CA GLU A 91 -20.55 -13.11 34.02
C GLU A 91 -19.60 -11.95 33.74
N VAL A 92 -18.66 -11.70 34.66
CA VAL A 92 -17.55 -10.78 34.40
C VAL A 92 -16.62 -11.40 33.37
N ILE A 93 -16.49 -10.75 32.21
CA ILE A 93 -15.63 -11.20 31.11
C ILE A 93 -14.20 -10.75 31.33
N ASP A 94 -14.00 -9.47 31.65
CA ASP A 94 -12.67 -8.90 31.85
C ASP A 94 -12.70 -7.58 32.63
N GLU A 95 -11.56 -7.24 33.25
CA GLU A 95 -11.25 -5.94 33.82
C GLU A 95 -10.57 -5.07 32.74
N VAL A 96 -11.14 -3.90 32.44
CA VAL A 96 -10.78 -3.13 31.24
C VAL A 96 -10.58 -1.63 31.50
N MET A 97 -9.96 -0.97 30.51
CA MET A 97 -9.92 0.48 30.39
C MET A 97 -10.69 0.90 29.14
N VAL A 98 -11.70 1.76 29.29
CA VAL A 98 -12.55 2.24 28.21
C VAL A 98 -12.22 3.70 27.88
N SER A 99 -11.88 3.97 26.63
CA SER A 99 -11.64 5.32 26.10
C SER A 99 -12.85 5.81 25.32
N VAL A 100 -13.26 7.07 25.56
CA VAL A 100 -14.48 7.65 24.96
C VAL A 100 -14.14 8.81 24.03
N PHE A 101 -14.57 8.74 22.77
CA PHE A 101 -14.34 9.75 21.73
C PHE A 101 -15.68 10.22 21.17
N LYS A 102 -15.96 11.54 21.26
CA LYS A 102 -17.22 12.12 20.78
C LYS A 102 -17.01 12.78 19.43
N ALA A 103 -17.95 12.59 18.51
CA ALA A 103 -17.95 13.22 17.19
C ALA A 103 -17.81 14.76 17.31
N PRO A 104 -17.20 15.44 16.32
CA PRO A 104 -16.54 14.89 15.12
C PRO A 104 -15.05 14.57 15.35
N LYS A 105 -14.53 14.75 16.57
CA LYS A 105 -13.09 14.63 16.87
C LYS A 105 -12.67 13.19 17.13
N THR A 106 -12.96 12.30 16.18
CA THR A 106 -12.71 10.85 16.27
C THR A 106 -12.19 10.33 14.93
N PHE A 107 -11.56 9.15 14.90
CA PHE A 107 -10.98 8.61 13.66
C PHE A 107 -11.99 8.51 12.50
N THR A 108 -13.22 8.09 12.78
CA THR A 108 -14.31 7.97 11.79
C THR A 108 -15.12 9.27 11.64
N ALA A 109 -14.88 10.28 12.48
CA ALA A 109 -15.74 11.43 12.72
C ALA A 109 -17.14 11.11 13.32
N GLU A 110 -17.37 9.87 13.73
CA GLU A 110 -18.56 9.41 14.46
C GLU A 110 -18.25 9.24 15.95
N ASP A 111 -19.27 9.03 16.78
CA ASP A 111 -19.05 8.62 18.17
C ASP A 111 -18.32 7.28 18.22
N SER A 112 -17.32 7.16 19.11
CA SER A 112 -16.46 5.99 19.17
C SER A 112 -16.01 5.65 20.59
N VAL A 113 -15.90 4.35 20.85
CA VAL A 113 -15.42 3.79 22.10
C VAL A 113 -14.30 2.79 21.79
N GLU A 114 -13.24 2.81 22.59
CA GLU A 114 -12.17 1.81 22.54
C GLU A 114 -12.07 1.09 23.89
N ILE A 115 -12.19 -0.23 23.86
CA ILE A 115 -12.09 -1.11 25.03
C ILE A 115 -10.70 -1.75 25.00
N SER A 116 -9.84 -1.35 25.93
CA SER A 116 -8.53 -1.98 26.18
C SER A 116 -8.71 -3.09 27.20
N PHE A 117 -8.47 -4.33 26.77
CA PHE A 117 -8.70 -5.56 27.54
C PHE A 117 -7.42 -6.40 27.60
N HIS A 118 -7.37 -7.43 28.46
CA HIS A 118 -6.24 -8.35 28.51
C HIS A 118 -6.14 -9.13 27.18
N GLY A 119 -4.99 -9.05 26.50
CA GLY A 119 -4.80 -9.48 25.10
C GLY A 119 -4.87 -11.00 24.83
N SER A 120 -5.98 -11.63 25.21
CA SER A 120 -6.32 -13.04 24.97
C SER A 120 -7.33 -13.14 23.82
N PRO A 121 -7.08 -13.99 22.81
CA PRO A 121 -8.05 -14.25 21.73
C PRO A 121 -9.42 -14.71 22.25
N HIS A 122 -9.45 -15.43 23.37
CA HIS A 122 -10.70 -15.90 23.97
C HIS A 122 -11.52 -14.75 24.56
N ILE A 123 -10.86 -13.83 25.28
CA ILE A 123 -11.50 -12.64 25.85
C ILE A 123 -12.02 -11.74 24.72
N ALA A 124 -11.18 -11.50 23.70
CA ALA A 124 -11.56 -10.69 22.54
C ALA A 124 -12.86 -11.22 21.89
N LYS A 125 -12.94 -12.54 21.67
CA LYS A 125 -14.11 -13.19 21.10
C LYS A 125 -15.37 -12.98 21.96
N LYS A 126 -15.28 -13.19 23.28
CA LYS A 126 -16.40 -12.96 24.20
C LYS A 126 -16.89 -11.52 24.19
N ILE A 127 -15.98 -10.54 24.25
CA ILE A 127 -16.35 -9.12 24.22
C ILE A 127 -17.05 -8.79 22.89
N LEU A 128 -16.56 -9.28 21.75
CA LEU A 128 -17.22 -9.09 20.46
C LEU A 128 -18.61 -9.72 20.40
N GLU A 129 -18.78 -10.95 20.90
CA GLU A 129 -20.10 -11.63 20.96
C GLU A 129 -21.11 -10.81 21.77
N VAL A 130 -20.68 -10.28 22.92
CA VAL A 130 -21.52 -9.44 23.79
C VAL A 130 -21.83 -8.08 23.15
N LEU A 131 -20.89 -7.46 22.43
CA LEU A 131 -21.15 -6.25 21.65
C LEU A 131 -22.18 -6.50 20.55
N VAL A 132 -22.05 -7.59 19.81
CA VAL A 132 -22.97 -7.95 18.73
C VAL A 132 -24.37 -8.25 19.27
N LYS A 133 -24.46 -8.98 20.37
CA LYS A 133 -25.72 -9.24 21.10
C LYS A 133 -26.44 -7.95 21.53
N ASN A 134 -25.71 -6.86 21.76
CA ASN A 134 -26.24 -5.59 22.25
C ASN A 134 -26.51 -4.54 21.16
N GLY A 135 -26.28 -4.86 19.88
CA GLY A 135 -26.66 -4.03 18.73
C GLY A 135 -25.51 -3.67 17.78
N ALA A 136 -24.26 -4.02 18.10
CA ALA A 136 -23.16 -3.76 17.17
C ALA A 136 -23.13 -4.78 16.02
N ARG A 137 -22.60 -4.39 14.87
CA ARG A 137 -22.25 -5.30 13.77
C ARG A 137 -20.73 -5.45 13.69
N LEU A 138 -20.23 -6.63 13.32
CA LEU A 138 -18.80 -6.77 12.98
C LEU A 138 -18.44 -5.90 11.77
N ALA A 139 -17.37 -5.12 11.91
CA ALA A 139 -16.85 -4.28 10.83
C ALA A 139 -16.29 -5.13 9.69
N LYS A 140 -16.46 -4.66 8.45
CA LYS A 140 -15.77 -5.18 7.27
C LYS A 140 -14.30 -4.69 7.26
N ALA A 141 -13.49 -5.31 6.41
CA ALA A 141 -12.12 -4.84 6.15
C ALA A 141 -12.12 -3.38 5.68
N GLY A 142 -11.30 -2.54 6.31
CA GLY A 142 -11.17 -1.12 5.98
C GLY A 142 -12.38 -0.24 6.30
N GLU A 143 -13.42 -0.77 6.96
CA GLU A 143 -14.68 -0.05 7.15
C GLU A 143 -14.51 1.22 8.02
N PHE A 144 -13.62 1.25 9.02
CA PHE A 144 -13.46 2.47 9.83
C PHE A 144 -12.82 3.59 9.00
N THR A 145 -11.83 3.28 8.16
CA THR A 145 -11.15 4.24 7.29
C THR A 145 -12.10 4.68 6.19
N MET A 146 -12.92 3.76 5.65
CA MET A 146 -14.00 4.09 4.71
C MET A 146 -14.98 5.09 5.32
N ARG A 147 -15.40 4.90 6.58
CA ARG A 147 -16.27 5.88 7.27
C ARG A 147 -15.60 7.23 7.47
N ALA A 148 -14.30 7.24 7.82
CA ALA A 148 -13.53 8.47 7.93
C ALA A 148 -13.50 9.25 6.60
N PHE A 149 -13.36 8.55 5.48
CA PHE A 149 -13.44 9.12 4.13
C PHE A 149 -14.85 9.63 3.80
N MET A 150 -15.88 8.80 4.00
CA MET A 150 -17.28 9.17 3.75
C MET A 150 -17.75 10.39 4.57
N ASN A 151 -17.24 10.55 5.79
CA ASN A 151 -17.52 11.69 6.65
C ASN A 151 -16.64 12.91 6.35
N GLY A 152 -15.84 12.88 5.28
CA GLY A 152 -15.01 13.99 4.81
C GLY A 152 -13.85 14.36 5.75
N ARG A 153 -13.48 13.47 6.68
CA ARG A 153 -12.34 13.71 7.60
C ARG A 153 -11.00 13.54 6.89
N ILE A 154 -10.95 12.62 5.95
CA ILE A 154 -9.79 12.31 5.10
C ILE A 154 -10.25 12.13 3.67
N ASP A 155 -9.35 12.34 2.70
CA ASP A 155 -9.57 11.97 1.30
C ASP A 155 -9.10 10.53 1.01
N LEU A 156 -9.30 10.06 -0.22
CA LEU A 156 -8.96 8.69 -0.62
C LEU A 156 -7.44 8.43 -0.65
N ALA A 157 -6.63 9.41 -1.07
CA ALA A 157 -5.17 9.28 -1.07
C ALA A 157 -4.60 9.20 0.35
N GLN A 158 -5.17 9.98 1.29
CA GLN A 158 -4.85 9.91 2.71
C GLN A 158 -5.29 8.57 3.31
N ALA A 159 -6.45 8.04 2.94
CA ALA A 159 -6.89 6.72 3.36
C ALA A 159 -5.88 5.64 2.92
N GLU A 160 -5.47 5.62 1.65
CA GLU A 160 -4.44 4.71 1.13
C GLU A 160 -3.10 4.87 1.87
N SER A 161 -2.72 6.10 2.22
CA SER A 161 -1.51 6.39 2.99
C SER A 161 -1.52 5.79 4.39
N ILE A 162 -2.70 5.58 4.99
CA ILE A 162 -2.83 4.89 6.29
C ILE A 162 -2.42 3.42 6.14
N ALA A 163 -2.86 2.75 5.07
CA ALA A 163 -2.45 1.38 4.78
C ALA A 163 -0.93 1.31 4.56
N ASP A 164 -0.40 2.22 3.74
CA ASP A 164 1.03 2.29 3.43
C ASP A 164 1.88 2.54 4.69
N LEU A 165 1.40 3.36 5.63
CA LEU A 165 2.09 3.63 6.89
C LEU A 165 2.13 2.40 7.83
N ILE A 166 1.09 1.56 7.80
CA ILE A 166 1.05 0.34 8.61
C ILE A 166 1.96 -0.73 8.02
N ALA A 167 1.96 -0.83 6.69
CA ALA A 167 2.76 -1.80 5.95
C ALA A 167 4.23 -1.37 5.82
N SER A 168 4.60 -0.14 6.20
CA SER A 168 5.96 0.34 6.00
C SER A 168 6.98 -0.43 6.86
N GLU A 169 7.92 -1.11 6.21
CA GLU A 169 9.01 -1.86 6.86
C GLU A 169 10.31 -1.05 6.99
N ASN A 170 10.39 0.12 6.33
CA ASN A 170 11.60 0.95 6.30
C ASN A 170 11.29 2.44 6.50
N GLU A 171 12.33 3.20 6.89
CA GLU A 171 12.23 4.62 7.23
C GLU A 171 11.80 5.50 6.04
N ALA A 172 12.27 5.17 4.83
CA ALA A 172 11.98 5.95 3.63
C ALA A 172 10.49 5.84 3.25
N SER A 173 9.95 4.61 3.17
CA SER A 173 8.53 4.34 2.94
C SER A 173 7.66 4.97 4.02
N ARG A 174 8.06 4.87 5.30
CA ARG A 174 7.35 5.50 6.41
C ARG A 174 7.26 7.02 6.24
N LYS A 175 8.36 7.67 5.86
CA LYS A 175 8.41 9.12 5.66
C LYS A 175 7.52 9.57 4.49
N VAL A 176 7.50 8.81 3.39
CA VAL A 176 6.61 9.10 2.25
C VAL A 176 5.15 8.94 2.66
N ALA A 177 4.78 7.84 3.31
CA ALA A 177 3.41 7.61 3.77
C ALA A 177 2.93 8.70 4.76
N LEU A 178 3.80 9.15 5.69
CA LEU A 178 3.48 10.26 6.59
C LEU A 178 3.27 11.60 5.87
N ASN A 179 4.06 11.88 4.84
CA ASN A 179 3.89 13.10 4.03
C ASN A 179 2.58 13.08 3.23
N GLN A 180 2.22 11.93 2.66
CA GLN A 180 0.95 11.77 1.95
C GLN A 180 -0.25 11.85 2.92
N LEU A 181 -0.15 11.25 4.11
CA LEU A 181 -1.17 11.35 5.16
C LEU A 181 -1.44 12.80 5.61
N LYS A 182 -0.41 13.67 5.58
CA LYS A 182 -0.55 15.11 5.84
C LYS A 182 -1.20 15.89 4.69
N GLY A 183 -1.62 15.22 3.62
CA GLY A 183 -2.23 15.82 2.44
C GLY A 183 -1.22 16.27 1.38
N GLY A 184 0.01 15.73 1.37
CA GLY A 184 1.03 16.11 0.39
C GLY A 184 0.54 16.00 -1.06
N ILE A 185 0.02 14.83 -1.46
CA ILE A 185 -0.57 14.62 -2.80
C ILE A 185 -1.84 15.44 -2.95
N THR A 186 -2.74 15.40 -1.97
CA THR A 186 -4.03 16.11 -2.02
C THR A 186 -3.88 17.59 -2.32
N ASN A 187 -2.92 18.25 -1.68
CA ASN A 187 -2.67 19.67 -1.87
C ASN A 187 -2.19 19.96 -3.30
N GLU A 188 -1.25 19.17 -3.82
CA GLU A 188 -0.77 19.33 -5.20
C GLU A 188 -1.88 19.07 -6.23
N ILE A 189 -2.65 17.99 -6.07
CA ILE A 189 -3.78 17.67 -6.94
C ILE A 189 -4.85 18.77 -6.86
N SER A 190 -5.11 19.32 -5.68
CA SER A 190 -6.07 20.42 -5.51
C SER A 190 -5.63 21.67 -6.27
N ILE A 191 -4.33 22.00 -6.28
CA ILE A 191 -3.80 23.13 -7.06
C ILE A 191 -4.04 22.88 -8.56
N LEU A 192 -3.65 21.70 -9.07
CA LEU A 192 -3.85 21.33 -10.48
C LEU A 192 -5.32 21.33 -10.89
N ARG A 193 -6.20 20.81 -10.03
CA ARG A 193 -7.65 20.81 -10.25
C ARG A 193 -8.21 22.21 -10.30
N ASN A 194 -7.84 23.09 -9.37
CA ASN A 194 -8.31 24.48 -9.37
C ASN A 194 -7.88 25.22 -10.65
N ASP A 195 -6.64 25.02 -11.08
CA ASP A 195 -6.11 25.56 -12.33
C ASP A 195 -6.93 25.09 -13.55
N LEU A 196 -7.20 23.79 -13.64
CA LEU A 196 -8.03 23.20 -14.71
C LEU A 196 -9.51 23.60 -14.63
N LEU A 197 -10.10 23.72 -13.43
CA LEU A 197 -11.50 24.07 -13.23
C LEU A 197 -11.77 25.50 -13.70
N ASN A 198 -10.90 26.44 -13.32
CA ASN A 198 -10.99 27.83 -13.76
C ASN A 198 -10.94 27.92 -15.28
N PHE A 199 -10.05 27.15 -15.90
CA PHE A 199 -9.91 27.14 -17.35
C PHE A 199 -11.09 26.48 -18.07
N THR A 200 -11.55 25.32 -17.58
CA THR A 200 -12.74 24.63 -18.10
C THR A 200 -13.95 25.56 -18.05
N SER A 201 -14.12 26.31 -16.95
CA SER A 201 -15.22 27.28 -16.81
C SER A 201 -15.19 28.38 -17.88
N LEU A 202 -14.01 28.86 -18.27
CA LEU A 202 -13.87 29.88 -19.33
C LEU A 202 -14.24 29.32 -20.71
N ILE A 203 -13.81 28.10 -21.00
CA ILE A 203 -14.11 27.43 -22.29
C ILE A 203 -15.59 27.08 -22.39
N GLU A 204 -16.23 26.65 -21.30
CA GLU A 204 -17.67 26.37 -21.28
C GLU A 204 -18.49 27.65 -21.50
N LEU A 205 -18.07 28.78 -20.92
CA LEU A 205 -18.68 30.08 -21.21
C LEU A 205 -18.51 30.47 -22.68
N GLU A 206 -17.33 30.26 -23.27
CA GLU A 206 -17.10 30.52 -24.71
C GLU A 206 -18.01 29.66 -25.59
N LEU A 207 -18.29 28.41 -25.20
CA LEU A 207 -19.25 27.54 -25.89
C LEU A 207 -20.69 28.03 -25.75
N ASP A 208 -21.11 28.39 -24.54
CA ASP A 208 -22.48 28.84 -24.25
C ASP A 208 -22.82 30.17 -24.96
N PHE A 209 -21.82 31.03 -25.19
CA PHE A 209 -21.97 32.36 -25.81
C PHE A 209 -21.33 32.46 -27.21
N GLY A 210 -21.03 31.33 -27.86
CA GLY A 210 -20.34 31.29 -29.16
C GLY A 210 -21.07 31.99 -30.32
N GLU A 211 -22.37 32.26 -30.19
CA GLU A 211 -23.14 33.05 -31.17
C GLU A 211 -22.81 34.55 -31.13
N GLU A 212 -22.17 35.05 -30.07
CA GLU A 212 -21.88 36.47 -29.87
C GLU A 212 -20.50 36.92 -30.41
N ASP A 213 -19.72 36.02 -31.05
CA ASP A 213 -18.36 36.30 -31.59
C ASP A 213 -17.40 36.90 -30.53
N VAL A 214 -17.56 36.53 -29.26
CA VAL A 214 -16.72 36.98 -28.14
C VAL A 214 -15.74 35.88 -27.74
N GLU A 215 -14.43 36.12 -27.91
CA GLU A 215 -13.38 35.27 -27.32
C GLU A 215 -13.21 35.62 -25.83
N PHE A 216 -13.66 34.72 -24.94
CA PHE A 216 -13.53 34.91 -23.49
C PHE A 216 -12.19 34.43 -22.93
N ALA A 217 -11.50 33.51 -23.60
CA ALA A 217 -10.25 32.92 -23.15
C ALA A 217 -9.01 33.53 -23.83
N ASP A 218 -8.09 34.10 -23.05
CA ASP A 218 -6.76 34.49 -23.55
C ASP A 218 -5.94 33.24 -23.89
N ARG A 219 -5.73 33.00 -25.20
CA ARG A 219 -4.97 31.86 -25.72
C ARG A 219 -3.51 31.83 -25.24
N THR A 220 -2.93 32.99 -24.92
CA THR A 220 -1.55 33.08 -24.38
C THR A 220 -1.51 32.56 -22.95
N ALA A 221 -2.45 33.01 -22.11
CA ALA A 221 -2.59 32.53 -20.74
C ALA A 221 -2.90 31.03 -20.69
N MET A 222 -3.75 30.55 -21.61
CA MET A 222 -4.06 29.13 -21.78
C MET A 222 -2.82 28.28 -22.08
N ASN A 223 -2.03 28.66 -23.10
CA ASN A 223 -0.82 27.90 -23.46
C ASN A 223 0.19 27.85 -22.30
N LYS A 224 0.30 28.93 -21.52
CA LYS A 224 1.13 28.96 -20.32
C LYS A 224 0.60 28.03 -19.22
N LEU A 225 -0.71 27.97 -19.04
CA LEU A 225 -1.36 27.08 -18.07
C LEU A 225 -1.15 25.61 -18.46
N LEU A 226 -1.42 25.23 -19.71
CA LEU A 226 -1.23 23.88 -20.22
C LEU A 226 0.23 23.43 -20.08
N LEU A 227 1.17 24.32 -20.42
CA LEU A 227 2.60 24.05 -20.25
C LEU A 227 2.95 23.76 -18.78
N ASN A 228 2.45 24.58 -17.84
CA ASN A 228 2.68 24.38 -16.41
C ASN A 228 2.04 23.08 -15.89
N LEU A 229 0.81 22.77 -16.33
CA LEU A 229 0.12 21.52 -15.98
C LEU A 229 0.91 20.32 -16.50
N ARG A 230 1.33 20.34 -17.77
CA ARG A 230 2.16 19.30 -18.39
C ARG A 230 3.43 19.07 -17.58
N HIS A 231 4.17 20.13 -17.24
CA HIS A 231 5.39 20.01 -16.43
C HIS A 231 5.13 19.39 -15.04
N LYS A 232 4.11 19.87 -14.33
CA LYS A 232 3.78 19.34 -12.99
C LYS A 232 3.31 17.88 -13.05
N LEU A 233 2.45 17.54 -14.01
CA LEU A 233 1.96 16.17 -14.20
C LEU A 233 3.11 15.22 -14.57
N SER A 234 3.99 15.61 -15.49
CA SER A 234 5.18 14.83 -15.85
C SER A 234 6.09 14.60 -14.63
N ALA A 235 6.37 15.62 -13.83
CA ALA A 235 7.20 15.47 -12.62
C ALA A 235 6.57 14.50 -11.60
N LEU A 236 5.26 14.55 -11.39
CA LEU A 236 4.55 13.61 -10.51
C LEU A 236 4.61 12.17 -11.06
N ILE A 237 4.42 12.00 -12.37
CA ILE A 237 4.50 10.69 -13.05
C ILE A 237 5.91 10.11 -12.94
N GLU A 238 6.95 10.91 -13.18
CA GLU A 238 8.35 10.51 -13.08
C GLU A 238 8.72 10.09 -11.65
N SER A 239 8.17 10.77 -10.63
CA SER A 239 8.38 10.41 -9.21
C SER A 239 7.88 9.01 -8.85
N PHE A 240 7.00 8.40 -9.66
CA PHE A 240 6.42 7.09 -9.37
C PHE A 240 7.45 5.97 -9.34
N GLN A 241 8.46 6.00 -10.21
CA GLN A 241 9.47 4.94 -10.24
C GLN A 241 10.22 4.88 -8.90
N TYR A 242 10.65 6.04 -8.40
CA TYR A 242 11.27 6.17 -7.09
C TYR A 242 10.30 5.79 -5.96
N GLY A 243 9.07 6.31 -5.98
CA GLY A 243 8.09 6.01 -4.94
C GLY A 243 7.69 4.54 -4.87
N ASN A 244 7.57 3.88 -6.02
CA ASN A 244 7.32 2.45 -6.11
C ASN A 244 8.50 1.63 -5.58
N ALA A 245 9.75 2.05 -5.86
CA ALA A 245 10.95 1.44 -5.29
C ALA A 245 10.99 1.57 -3.75
N LEU A 246 10.54 2.70 -3.19
CA LEU A 246 10.45 2.87 -1.74
C LEU A 246 9.35 2.03 -1.10
N LYS A 247 8.17 1.99 -1.72
CA LYS A 247 6.98 1.30 -1.19
C LYS A 247 7.07 -0.21 -1.34
N ASN A 248 7.27 -0.67 -2.56
CA ASN A 248 7.25 -2.09 -2.89
C ASN A 248 8.67 -2.68 -2.88
N GLY A 249 9.74 -1.89 -2.92
CA GLY A 249 11.09 -2.41 -3.10
C GLY A 249 11.43 -2.70 -4.57
N VAL A 250 12.71 -2.92 -4.85
CA VAL A 250 13.24 -3.17 -6.19
C VAL A 250 13.38 -4.67 -6.42
N GLU A 251 12.80 -5.19 -7.50
CA GLU A 251 12.98 -6.58 -7.90
C GLU A 251 14.32 -6.78 -8.59
N VAL A 252 15.12 -7.70 -8.05
CA VAL A 252 16.46 -8.02 -8.54
C VAL A 252 16.51 -9.48 -8.98
N ALA A 253 16.79 -9.71 -10.25
CA ALA A 253 17.03 -11.05 -10.79
C ALA A 253 18.52 -11.38 -10.75
N ILE A 254 18.90 -12.51 -10.14
CA ILE A 254 20.26 -13.06 -10.19
C ILE A 254 20.27 -14.23 -11.18
N ILE A 255 20.83 -14.02 -12.36
CA ILE A 255 20.85 -15.00 -13.46
C ILE A 255 22.29 -15.38 -13.80
N GLY A 256 22.50 -16.58 -14.32
CA GLY A 256 23.81 -17.09 -14.72
C GLY A 256 23.79 -18.61 -14.86
N LYS A 257 24.83 -19.17 -15.49
CA LYS A 257 25.00 -20.62 -15.67
C LYS A 257 24.95 -21.39 -14.33
N PRO A 258 24.66 -22.71 -14.34
CA PRO A 258 24.90 -23.58 -13.18
C PRO A 258 26.32 -23.36 -12.64
N ASN A 259 26.49 -23.35 -11.32
CA ASN A 259 27.79 -23.13 -10.65
C ASN A 259 28.46 -21.74 -10.85
N ALA A 260 27.79 -20.76 -11.48
CA ALA A 260 28.29 -19.38 -11.57
C ALA A 260 28.39 -18.67 -10.19
N GLY A 261 27.96 -19.30 -9.11
CA GLY A 261 28.07 -18.78 -7.74
C GLY A 261 26.91 -17.87 -7.30
N LYS A 262 25.75 -17.97 -7.95
CA LYS A 262 24.51 -17.22 -7.63
C LYS A 262 24.11 -17.34 -6.15
N SER A 263 24.01 -18.56 -5.63
CA SER A 263 23.64 -18.81 -4.23
C SER A 263 24.71 -18.31 -3.25
N THR A 264 25.98 -18.33 -3.65
CA THR A 264 27.09 -17.79 -2.86
C THR A 264 26.99 -16.27 -2.77
N LEU A 265 26.72 -15.57 -3.89
CA LEU A 265 26.51 -14.13 -3.91
C LEU A 265 25.31 -13.72 -3.05
N LEU A 266 24.17 -14.38 -3.22
CA LEU A 266 22.98 -14.09 -2.43
C LEU A 266 23.24 -14.26 -0.93
N ASN A 267 23.90 -15.35 -0.53
CA ASN A 267 24.25 -15.56 0.87
C ASN A 267 25.25 -14.52 1.40
N ALA A 268 26.17 -14.04 0.56
CA ALA A 268 27.08 -12.96 0.95
C ALA A 268 26.32 -11.66 1.18
N LEU A 269 25.38 -11.31 0.30
CA LEU A 269 24.51 -10.13 0.44
C LEU A 269 23.60 -10.21 1.68
N LEU A 270 23.03 -11.38 1.98
CA LEU A 270 22.11 -11.59 3.11
C LEU A 270 22.81 -11.60 4.49
N LYS A 271 24.08 -12.04 4.57
CA LYS A 271 24.78 -12.20 5.85
C LYS A 271 25.15 -10.87 6.52
N GLU A 272 25.30 -9.80 5.75
CA GLU A 272 25.73 -8.50 6.28
C GLU A 272 24.56 -7.61 6.73
N GLU A 273 23.33 -7.87 6.27
CA GLU A 273 22.17 -6.97 6.40
C GLU A 273 20.93 -7.67 6.98
N ARG A 274 21.09 -8.64 7.90
CA ARG A 274 19.95 -9.22 8.64
C ARG A 274 19.27 -8.17 9.53
N ALA A 275 18.44 -7.33 8.94
CA ALA A 275 17.45 -6.51 9.61
C ALA A 275 16.10 -7.24 9.57
N ILE A 276 15.78 -7.91 10.68
CA ILE A 276 14.44 -8.32 11.14
C ILE A 276 13.50 -8.81 10.02
N VAL A 277 13.59 -10.09 9.67
CA VAL A 277 12.48 -10.79 9.00
C VAL A 277 11.35 -10.89 10.02
N SER A 278 10.24 -10.18 9.78
CA SER A 278 9.02 -10.36 10.55
C SER A 278 8.38 -11.68 10.13
N GLU A 279 8.48 -12.71 10.97
CA GLU A 279 7.65 -13.91 10.85
C GLU A 279 6.21 -13.55 11.25
N ILE A 280 5.47 -12.87 10.37
CA ILE A 280 4.01 -12.84 10.49
C ILE A 280 3.48 -14.11 9.85
N ALA A 281 3.19 -15.10 10.69
CA ALA A 281 2.47 -16.29 10.28
C ALA A 281 1.13 -15.88 9.65
N GLY A 282 0.96 -16.08 8.34
CA GLY A 282 -0.36 -16.04 7.71
C GLY A 282 -0.55 -15.22 6.43
N THR A 283 0.49 -14.72 5.74
CA THR A 283 0.31 -14.21 4.37
C THR A 283 0.56 -15.34 3.37
N THR A 284 -0.54 -15.90 2.87
CA THR A 284 -0.54 -17.05 1.97
C THR A 284 -0.07 -16.70 0.55
N ARG A 285 0.75 -17.59 0.00
CA ARG A 285 0.76 -18.11 -1.39
C ARG A 285 1.68 -17.54 -2.46
N ASP A 286 2.51 -16.56 -2.19
CA ASP A 286 3.54 -16.14 -3.15
C ASP A 286 4.93 -16.57 -2.69
N THR A 287 5.79 -16.85 -3.67
CA THR A 287 7.14 -17.41 -3.55
C THR A 287 7.94 -16.85 -2.37
N ILE A 288 8.71 -17.70 -1.67
CA ILE A 288 9.66 -17.27 -0.64
C ILE A 288 10.71 -16.37 -1.31
N GLU A 289 10.48 -15.06 -1.30
CA GLU A 289 11.42 -14.03 -1.75
C GLU A 289 12.39 -13.72 -0.61
N GLU A 290 13.68 -13.62 -0.93
CA GLU A 290 14.69 -13.14 0.02
C GLU A 290 14.81 -11.62 -0.16
N VAL A 291 14.76 -10.87 0.93
CA VAL A 291 14.76 -9.39 0.92
C VAL A 291 15.99 -8.88 1.65
N ILE A 292 16.70 -7.92 1.05
CA ILE A 292 17.73 -7.14 1.75
C ILE A 292 17.30 -5.68 1.84
N HIS A 293 17.68 -4.99 2.91
CA HIS A 293 17.47 -3.56 3.05
C HIS A 293 18.80 -2.84 2.90
N LEU A 294 18.96 -2.02 1.86
CA LEU A 294 20.17 -1.20 1.66
C LEU A 294 19.81 0.28 1.70
N LYS A 295 20.46 1.05 2.58
CA LYS A 295 20.17 2.48 2.84
C LYS A 295 18.66 2.79 3.00
N GLY A 296 17.91 1.84 3.59
CA GLY A 296 16.47 1.99 3.81
C GLY A 296 15.58 1.64 2.61
N THR A 297 16.10 1.12 1.50
CA THR A 297 15.31 0.57 0.39
C THR A 297 15.33 -0.95 0.40
N ALA A 298 14.19 -1.59 0.19
CA ALA A 298 14.08 -3.04 0.07
C ALA A 298 14.47 -3.50 -1.34
N PHE A 299 15.31 -4.53 -1.45
CA PHE A 299 15.63 -5.22 -2.69
C PHE A 299 15.18 -6.68 -2.56
N ARG A 300 14.23 -7.07 -3.41
CA ARG A 300 13.59 -8.38 -3.42
C ARG A 300 14.22 -9.25 -4.49
N PHE A 301 14.86 -10.34 -4.07
CA PHE A 301 15.51 -11.26 -4.99
C PHE A 301 14.52 -12.32 -5.47
N VAL A 302 14.22 -12.29 -6.77
CA VAL A 302 13.18 -13.12 -7.37
C VAL A 302 13.65 -14.58 -7.48
N ASP A 303 12.96 -15.46 -6.73
CA ASP A 303 13.02 -16.93 -6.72
C ASP A 303 14.39 -17.57 -6.47
N THR A 304 14.70 -17.70 -5.18
CA THR A 304 15.86 -18.37 -4.60
C THR A 304 15.64 -19.86 -4.36
N ALA A 305 14.43 -20.39 -4.61
CA ALA A 305 14.15 -21.83 -4.50
C ALA A 305 14.84 -22.63 -5.62
N GLY A 306 15.05 -22.02 -6.80
CA GLY A 306 15.95 -22.56 -7.83
C GLY A 306 17.45 -22.36 -7.54
N LEU A 307 17.81 -21.62 -6.49
CA LEU A 307 19.18 -21.42 -6.02
C LEU A 307 19.56 -22.40 -4.90
N ARG A 308 18.60 -23.15 -4.33
CA ARG A 308 18.84 -24.27 -3.43
C ARG A 308 18.69 -25.57 -4.24
N GLU A 309 19.83 -26.15 -4.59
CA GLU A 309 20.06 -27.47 -5.19
C GLU A 309 18.85 -28.26 -5.69
N THR A 310 18.68 -28.33 -7.02
CA THR A 310 18.23 -29.58 -7.65
C THR A 310 19.26 -29.95 -8.71
N THR A 311 19.96 -31.06 -8.46
CA THR A 311 21.05 -31.59 -9.30
C THR A 311 20.56 -32.31 -10.55
N ASP A 312 19.26 -32.33 -10.83
CA ASP A 312 18.77 -33.10 -11.96
C ASP A 312 17.46 -32.55 -12.53
N ILE A 313 17.41 -32.50 -13.86
CA ILE A 313 16.23 -32.45 -14.73
C ILE A 313 15.77 -31.02 -15.19
N ILE A 314 16.07 -30.75 -16.48
CA ILE A 314 15.45 -29.87 -17.51
C ILE A 314 16.06 -28.48 -17.81
N GLU A 315 17.05 -28.46 -18.72
CA GLU A 315 17.62 -27.26 -19.37
C GLU A 315 16.61 -26.40 -20.16
N LYS A 316 15.43 -26.91 -20.53
CA LYS A 316 14.33 -26.12 -21.15
C LYS A 316 13.43 -25.38 -20.15
N ILE A 317 13.27 -25.90 -18.93
CA ILE A 317 12.51 -25.24 -17.86
C ILE A 317 13.34 -24.09 -17.28
N GLY A 318 14.67 -24.23 -17.24
CA GLY A 318 15.58 -23.18 -16.78
C GLY A 318 15.51 -21.89 -17.59
N VAL A 319 15.45 -21.97 -18.93
CA VAL A 319 15.37 -20.78 -19.80
C VAL A 319 14.00 -20.11 -19.68
N THR A 320 12.91 -20.87 -19.69
CA THR A 320 11.55 -20.31 -19.55
C THR A 320 11.37 -19.61 -18.21
N LYS A 321 11.84 -20.24 -17.12
CA LYS A 321 11.88 -19.63 -15.79
C LYS A 321 12.78 -18.40 -15.72
N ALA A 322 13.94 -18.40 -16.40
CA ALA A 322 14.79 -17.22 -16.46
C ALA A 322 14.10 -16.05 -17.18
N LYS A 323 13.36 -16.33 -18.27
CA LYS A 323 12.56 -15.33 -18.99
C LYS A 323 11.49 -14.70 -18.09
N GLU A 324 10.74 -15.53 -17.36
CA GLU A 324 9.72 -15.06 -16.41
C GLU A 324 10.33 -14.18 -15.31
N LYS A 325 11.49 -14.57 -14.76
CA LYS A 325 12.21 -13.81 -13.72
C LYS A 325 12.69 -12.44 -14.20
N ILE A 326 13.25 -12.40 -15.42
CA ILE A 326 13.76 -11.16 -16.00
C ILE A 326 12.59 -10.23 -16.37
N ALA A 327 11.44 -10.79 -16.74
CA ALA A 327 10.27 -10.00 -17.12
C ALA A 327 9.78 -9.08 -16.00
N SER A 328 9.84 -9.50 -14.72
CA SER A 328 9.40 -8.66 -13.60
C SER A 328 10.52 -7.79 -13.00
N ALA A 329 11.79 -8.21 -13.12
CA ALA A 329 12.93 -7.56 -12.47
C ALA A 329 13.24 -6.15 -13.00
N LYS A 330 13.64 -5.23 -12.12
CA LYS A 330 14.11 -3.89 -12.49
C LYS A 330 15.64 -3.79 -12.56
N VAL A 331 16.32 -4.72 -11.89
CA VAL A 331 17.76 -4.90 -12.00
C VAL A 331 18.06 -6.37 -12.31
N LEU A 332 18.91 -6.61 -13.30
CA LEU A 332 19.43 -7.92 -13.64
C LEU A 332 20.92 -7.99 -13.27
N LEU A 333 21.25 -8.84 -12.30
CA LEU A 333 22.63 -9.24 -12.00
C LEU A 333 22.95 -10.51 -12.79
N TYR A 334 23.66 -10.36 -13.91
CA TYR A 334 24.07 -11.50 -14.74
C TYR A 334 25.47 -11.97 -14.35
N LEU A 335 25.53 -13.13 -13.68
CA LEU A 335 26.75 -13.74 -13.17
C LEU A 335 27.37 -14.69 -14.19
N TYR A 336 28.66 -14.49 -14.44
CA TYR A 336 29.48 -15.36 -15.28
C TYR A 336 30.85 -15.65 -14.65
N ASP A 337 31.49 -16.69 -15.15
CA ASP A 337 32.87 -17.11 -14.84
C ASP A 337 33.55 -17.38 -16.18
N GLU A 338 34.72 -16.77 -16.40
CA GLU A 338 35.51 -16.88 -17.63
C GLU A 338 35.91 -18.32 -17.99
N ARG A 339 35.88 -19.25 -17.03
CA ARG A 339 36.21 -20.68 -17.29
C ARG A 339 35.03 -21.49 -17.80
N ASP A 340 33.82 -21.05 -17.49
CA ASP A 340 32.57 -21.80 -17.76
C ASP A 340 31.69 -21.09 -18.81
N SER A 341 32.06 -19.88 -19.24
CA SER A 341 31.29 -19.04 -20.18
C SER A 341 32.21 -18.50 -21.28
N THR A 342 31.68 -18.35 -22.50
CA THR A 342 32.38 -17.63 -23.58
C THR A 342 31.84 -16.20 -23.73
N THR A 343 32.62 -15.32 -24.33
CA THR A 343 32.21 -13.92 -24.59
C THR A 343 30.95 -13.85 -25.46
N GLU A 344 30.84 -14.71 -26.47
CA GLU A 344 29.70 -14.74 -27.39
C GLU A 344 28.41 -15.13 -26.68
N GLU A 345 28.47 -16.09 -25.75
CA GLU A 345 27.31 -16.52 -24.97
C GLU A 345 26.78 -15.38 -24.08
N VAL A 346 27.68 -14.69 -23.38
CA VAL A 346 27.32 -13.55 -22.52
C VAL A 346 26.73 -12.42 -23.35
N ILE A 347 27.37 -12.08 -24.48
CA ILE A 347 26.89 -11.02 -25.39
C ILE A 347 25.50 -11.36 -25.94
N ALA A 348 25.29 -12.59 -26.39
CA ALA A 348 23.99 -13.02 -26.92
C ALA A 348 22.89 -12.95 -25.86
N PHE A 349 23.19 -13.37 -24.62
CA PHE A 349 22.24 -13.30 -23.51
C PHE A 349 21.84 -11.86 -23.19
N VAL A 350 22.82 -10.96 -23.05
CA VAL A 350 22.54 -9.55 -22.72
C VAL A 350 21.73 -8.88 -23.83
N LYS A 351 22.07 -9.14 -25.09
CA LYS A 351 21.31 -8.61 -26.24
C LYS A 351 19.89 -9.19 -26.32
N GLU A 352 19.67 -10.45 -25.95
CA GLU A 352 18.33 -11.08 -25.93
C GLU A 352 17.40 -10.43 -24.88
N PHE A 353 17.95 -10.04 -23.73
CA PHE A 353 17.18 -9.59 -22.57
C PHE A 353 17.21 -8.07 -22.34
N HIS A 354 17.87 -7.31 -23.21
CA HIS A 354 17.92 -5.87 -23.12
C HIS A 354 16.53 -5.24 -23.28
N ARG A 355 16.19 -4.32 -22.37
CA ARG A 355 14.99 -3.47 -22.42
C ARG A 355 15.29 -2.15 -21.71
N GLU A 356 14.62 -1.08 -22.10
CA GLU A 356 14.88 0.27 -21.60
C GLU A 356 14.64 0.42 -20.09
N ASP A 357 13.73 -0.36 -19.51
CA ASP A 357 13.37 -0.29 -18.07
C ASP A 357 14.16 -1.26 -17.18
N LEU A 358 15.16 -1.98 -17.73
CA LEU A 358 15.99 -2.95 -17.00
C LEU A 358 17.44 -2.48 -16.93
N LYS A 359 17.93 -2.28 -15.71
CA LYS A 359 19.37 -2.08 -15.49
C LYS A 359 20.07 -3.44 -15.52
N ILE A 360 21.01 -3.63 -16.45
CA ILE A 360 21.79 -4.87 -16.60
C ILE A 360 23.20 -4.66 -16.05
N VAL A 361 23.52 -5.40 -15.00
CA VAL A 361 24.83 -5.41 -14.34
C VAL A 361 25.50 -6.75 -14.60
N LEU A 362 26.64 -6.72 -15.29
CA LEU A 362 27.47 -7.88 -15.52
C LEU A 362 28.34 -8.13 -14.29
N VAL A 363 28.30 -9.35 -13.76
CA VAL A 363 29.01 -9.72 -12.54
C VAL A 363 29.97 -10.86 -12.85
N HIS A 364 31.23 -10.51 -13.09
CA HIS A 364 32.30 -11.50 -13.22
C HIS A 364 32.65 -12.06 -11.84
N ASN A 365 32.25 -13.30 -11.58
CA ASN A 365 32.47 -13.98 -10.31
C ASN A 365 33.69 -14.93 -10.33
N LYS A 366 34.17 -15.29 -9.13
CA LYS A 366 35.30 -16.20 -8.89
C LYS A 366 36.67 -15.66 -9.34
N VAL A 367 36.84 -14.34 -9.26
CA VAL A 367 38.10 -13.67 -9.63
C VAL A 367 39.27 -14.04 -8.73
N ASP A 368 39.02 -14.63 -7.56
CA ASP A 368 40.02 -15.24 -6.66
C ASP A 368 40.82 -16.36 -7.35
N LEU A 369 40.27 -16.95 -8.41
CA LEU A 369 40.89 -18.03 -9.14
C LEU A 369 41.64 -17.55 -10.40
N ALA A 370 41.55 -16.25 -10.72
CA ALA A 370 42.30 -15.63 -11.80
C ALA A 370 43.74 -15.35 -11.34
N LYS A 371 44.72 -15.65 -12.20
CA LYS A 371 46.15 -15.53 -11.87
C LYS A 371 46.74 -14.13 -12.11
N THR A 372 45.96 -13.16 -12.58
CA THR A 372 46.48 -11.86 -13.03
C THR A 372 45.50 -10.73 -12.70
N GLU A 373 45.97 -9.70 -12.01
CA GLU A 373 45.11 -8.63 -11.44
C GLU A 373 44.78 -7.48 -12.41
N ALA A 374 45.41 -7.37 -13.59
CA ALA A 374 45.43 -6.08 -14.31
C ALA A 374 44.54 -5.99 -15.57
N PHE A 375 44.46 -7.03 -16.41
CA PHE A 375 43.70 -6.97 -17.68
C PHE A 375 43.11 -8.32 -18.02
N ASN A 376 41.77 -8.37 -18.11
CA ASN A 376 41.07 -9.53 -18.61
C ASN A 376 40.59 -9.24 -20.04
N GLU A 377 41.09 -10.00 -21.01
CA GLU A 377 40.66 -9.93 -22.40
C GLU A 377 39.15 -10.22 -22.52
N PHE A 378 38.63 -11.11 -21.67
CA PHE A 378 37.21 -11.46 -21.61
C PHE A 378 36.34 -10.24 -21.31
N ASP A 379 36.62 -9.54 -20.21
CA ASP A 379 35.86 -8.35 -19.82
C ASP A 379 36.02 -7.20 -20.82
N THR A 380 37.20 -7.11 -21.46
CA THR A 380 37.46 -6.10 -22.50
C THR A 380 36.57 -6.33 -23.72
N ALA A 381 36.46 -7.57 -24.18
CA ALA A 381 35.60 -7.95 -25.29
C ALA A 381 34.11 -7.69 -24.98
N LEU A 382 33.66 -8.02 -23.76
CA LEU A 382 32.30 -7.70 -23.31
C LEU A 382 32.06 -6.19 -23.27
N THR A 383 33.01 -5.43 -22.74
CA THR A 383 32.88 -3.98 -22.60
C THR A 383 32.75 -3.30 -23.97
N GLN A 384 33.55 -3.73 -24.95
CA GLN A 384 33.52 -3.18 -26.31
C GLN A 384 32.21 -3.46 -27.06
N GLU A 385 31.61 -4.64 -26.87
CA GLU A 385 30.42 -5.07 -27.60
C GLU A 385 29.09 -4.67 -26.94
N LEU A 386 29.07 -4.56 -25.61
CA LEU A 386 27.84 -4.35 -24.85
C LEU A 386 27.66 -2.92 -24.35
N PHE A 387 28.73 -2.15 -24.18
CA PHE A 387 28.64 -0.85 -23.52
C PHE A 387 28.81 0.30 -24.52
N PRO A 388 27.99 1.36 -24.44
CA PRO A 388 26.87 1.58 -23.48
C PRO A 388 25.51 1.05 -23.98
N ALA A 389 25.47 0.33 -25.11
CA ALA A 389 24.22 0.07 -25.84
C ALA A 389 23.29 -0.96 -25.19
N TYR A 390 23.83 -1.92 -24.44
CA TYR A 390 23.09 -3.08 -23.93
C TYR A 390 23.33 -3.36 -22.44
N GLY A 391 24.49 -2.99 -21.90
CA GLY A 391 24.86 -3.16 -20.49
C GLY A 391 25.17 -1.82 -19.81
N ASP A 392 24.88 -1.73 -18.51
CA ASP A 392 25.07 -0.51 -17.72
C ASP A 392 26.37 -0.52 -16.93
N GLU A 393 26.71 -1.66 -16.30
CA GLU A 393 27.91 -1.78 -15.48
C GLU A 393 28.54 -3.17 -15.51
N LEU A 394 29.87 -3.26 -15.32
CA LEU A 394 30.62 -4.52 -15.18
C LEU A 394 31.38 -4.52 -13.85
N LEU A 395 31.10 -5.52 -13.01
CA LEU A 395 31.70 -5.69 -11.69
C LEU A 395 32.49 -7.01 -11.62
N ARG A 396 33.64 -6.96 -10.93
CA ARG A 396 34.47 -8.13 -10.62
C ARG A 396 34.34 -8.48 -9.14
N ILE A 397 33.97 -9.72 -8.83
CA ILE A 397 33.74 -10.18 -7.46
C ILE A 397 34.33 -11.56 -7.17
N SER A 398 34.67 -11.81 -5.91
CA SER A 398 34.75 -13.16 -5.34
C SER A 398 33.62 -13.30 -4.33
N ALA A 399 32.51 -13.93 -4.73
CA ALA A 399 31.39 -14.16 -3.81
C ALA A 399 31.78 -15.04 -2.61
N LYS A 400 32.79 -15.90 -2.78
CA LYS A 400 33.29 -16.81 -1.74
C LYS A 400 34.10 -16.05 -0.69
N ASP A 401 35.01 -15.18 -1.14
CA ASP A 401 35.91 -14.41 -0.25
C ASP A 401 35.33 -13.04 0.13
N GLN A 402 34.12 -12.74 -0.35
CA GLN A 402 33.39 -11.48 -0.13
C GLN A 402 34.09 -10.24 -0.71
N THR A 403 34.97 -10.43 -1.67
CA THR A 403 35.63 -9.33 -2.40
C THR A 403 34.68 -8.74 -3.45
N GLY A 404 34.51 -7.42 -3.44
CA GLY A 404 33.69 -6.70 -4.44
C GLY A 404 32.18 -6.71 -4.17
N ILE A 405 31.71 -7.32 -3.06
CA ILE A 405 30.29 -7.35 -2.69
C ILE A 405 29.74 -5.93 -2.41
N GLU A 406 30.54 -5.07 -1.78
CA GLU A 406 30.17 -3.67 -1.55
C GLU A 406 29.93 -2.88 -2.84
N ALA A 407 30.65 -3.22 -3.93
CA ALA A 407 30.39 -2.61 -5.23
C ALA A 407 29.01 -3.00 -5.76
N VAL A 408 28.62 -4.28 -5.64
CA VAL A 408 27.27 -4.74 -6.01
C VAL A 408 26.19 -3.99 -5.23
N LYS A 409 26.37 -3.82 -3.90
CA LYS A 409 25.43 -3.02 -3.07
C LYS A 409 25.38 -1.57 -3.50
N THR A 410 26.54 -0.97 -3.82
CA THR A 410 26.63 0.42 -4.27
C THR A 410 25.84 0.62 -5.55
N VAL A 411 25.96 -0.28 -6.53
CA VAL A 411 25.19 -0.22 -7.79
C VAL A 411 23.68 -0.32 -7.55
N LEU A 412 23.24 -1.19 -6.63
CA LEU A 412 21.83 -1.32 -6.27
C LEU A 412 21.30 -0.04 -5.61
N VAL A 413 22.06 0.55 -4.69
CA VAL A 413 21.71 1.80 -4.03
C VAL A 413 21.69 2.96 -5.02
N ASP A 414 22.69 3.07 -5.87
CA ASP A 414 22.82 4.14 -6.87
C ASP A 414 21.72 4.05 -7.91
N TYR A 415 21.24 2.84 -8.26
CA TYR A 415 20.05 2.68 -9.08
C TYR A 415 18.85 3.44 -8.49
N VAL A 416 18.58 3.28 -7.20
CA VAL A 416 17.43 3.93 -6.53
C VAL A 416 17.67 5.43 -6.35
N GLU A 417 18.88 5.84 -5.99
CA GLU A 417 19.20 7.27 -5.84
C GLU A 417 19.13 8.02 -7.17
N ASN A 418 19.45 7.37 -8.30
CA ASN A 418 19.31 7.97 -9.63
C ASN A 418 17.86 8.10 -10.09
N LEU A 419 16.92 7.33 -9.51
CA LEU A 419 15.49 7.52 -9.74
C LEU A 419 14.94 8.75 -9.01
N LYS A 420 15.66 9.27 -8.02
CA LYS A 420 15.21 10.38 -7.21
C LYS A 420 15.33 11.69 -7.98
N ASP A 421 14.20 12.16 -8.47
CA ASP A 421 14.11 13.50 -9.04
C ASP A 421 14.35 14.58 -7.95
N GLN A 422 15.10 15.63 -8.31
CA GLN A 422 15.42 16.73 -7.39
C GLN A 422 14.34 17.81 -7.35
N GLU A 423 13.42 17.84 -8.32
CA GLU A 423 12.45 18.93 -8.45
C GLU A 423 11.15 18.72 -7.65
N SER A 424 10.72 17.47 -7.46
CA SER A 424 9.43 17.19 -6.80
C SER A 424 9.55 16.89 -5.30
N ASN A 425 8.84 17.66 -4.47
CA ASN A 425 8.71 17.38 -3.04
C ASN A 425 7.68 16.27 -2.73
N VAL A 426 6.84 15.91 -3.71
CA VAL A 426 5.73 14.97 -3.57
C VAL A 426 6.01 13.75 -4.42
N ILE A 427 6.07 12.59 -3.75
CA ILE A 427 6.38 11.30 -4.38
C ILE A 427 5.08 10.51 -4.54
N ILE A 428 4.83 10.05 -5.76
CA ILE A 428 3.73 9.14 -6.07
C ILE A 428 4.15 7.70 -5.77
N THR A 429 3.36 6.97 -4.98
CA THR A 429 3.67 5.58 -4.59
C THR A 429 2.63 4.57 -5.08
N ASN A 430 1.44 5.03 -5.47
CA ASN A 430 0.33 4.17 -5.85
C ASN A 430 0.16 4.12 -7.37
N GLN A 431 0.09 2.91 -7.93
CA GLN A 431 -0.19 2.67 -9.35
C GLN A 431 -1.48 3.37 -9.80
N ARG A 432 -2.52 3.37 -8.95
CA ARG A 432 -3.79 4.04 -9.25
C ARG A 432 -3.61 5.54 -9.50
N HIS A 433 -2.80 6.19 -8.69
CA HIS A 433 -2.49 7.62 -8.86
C HIS A 433 -1.69 7.84 -10.13
N PHE A 434 -0.68 7.00 -10.39
CA PHE A 434 0.12 7.05 -11.60
C PHE A 434 -0.74 6.92 -12.87
N ASP A 435 -1.64 5.93 -12.92
CA ASP A 435 -2.54 5.72 -14.06
C ASP A 435 -3.46 6.93 -14.30
N ALA A 436 -4.03 7.48 -13.23
CA ALA A 436 -4.89 8.67 -13.29
C ALA A 436 -4.11 9.92 -13.77
N LEU A 437 -2.88 10.11 -13.26
CA LEU A 437 -1.99 11.19 -13.71
C LEU A 437 -1.62 11.04 -15.19
N GLN A 438 -1.31 9.82 -15.66
CA GLN A 438 -1.01 9.56 -17.06
C GLN A 438 -2.19 9.90 -17.98
N LYS A 439 -3.41 9.48 -17.61
CA LYS A 439 -4.62 9.80 -18.37
C LYS A 439 -4.92 11.30 -18.37
N SER A 440 -4.70 11.97 -17.24
CA SER A 440 -4.83 13.43 -17.14
C SER A 440 -3.82 14.15 -18.03
N LEU A 441 -2.54 13.72 -18.02
CA LEU A 441 -1.50 14.26 -18.89
C LEU A 441 -1.84 14.04 -20.37
N GLN A 442 -2.33 12.86 -20.73
CA GLN A 442 -2.76 12.57 -22.10
C GLN A 442 -3.87 13.54 -22.55
N SER A 443 -4.86 13.80 -21.69
CA SER A 443 -5.95 14.74 -21.98
C SER A 443 -5.41 16.16 -22.15
N VAL A 444 -4.46 16.60 -21.30
CA VAL A 444 -3.79 17.90 -21.44
C VAL A 444 -3.03 18.03 -22.77
N LEU A 445 -2.31 16.97 -23.19
CA LEU A 445 -1.60 16.95 -24.47
C LEU A 445 -2.57 17.02 -25.66
N GLN A 446 -3.72 16.37 -25.58
CA GLN A 446 -4.77 16.44 -26.61
C GLN A 446 -5.35 17.86 -26.71
N VAL A 447 -5.52 18.56 -25.58
CA VAL A 447 -5.92 19.98 -25.56
C VAL A 447 -4.85 20.85 -26.23
N GLU A 448 -3.56 20.65 -25.92
CA GLU A 448 -2.45 21.39 -26.57
C GLU A 448 -2.43 21.18 -28.09
N GLU A 449 -2.59 19.93 -28.54
CA GLU A 449 -2.64 19.59 -29.97
C GLU A 449 -3.84 20.25 -30.66
N ALA A 450 -5.02 20.17 -30.03
CA ALA A 450 -6.26 20.73 -30.55
C ALA A 450 -6.21 22.26 -30.66
N VAL A 451 -5.61 22.93 -29.67
CA VAL A 451 -5.33 24.38 -29.73
C VAL A 451 -4.40 24.70 -30.91
N SER A 452 -3.31 23.96 -31.07
CA SER A 452 -2.32 24.23 -32.12
C SER A 452 -2.86 24.00 -33.54
N SER A 453 -3.82 23.07 -33.67
CA SER A 453 -4.43 22.68 -34.94
C SER A 453 -5.70 23.48 -35.27
N GLY A 454 -6.11 24.42 -34.41
CA GLY A 454 -7.32 25.24 -34.61
C GLY A 454 -8.61 24.43 -34.56
N ILE A 455 -8.66 23.35 -33.77
CA ILE A 455 -9.84 22.48 -33.63
C ILE A 455 -10.95 23.19 -32.84
N HIS A 456 -12.20 22.79 -33.09
CA HIS A 456 -13.40 23.30 -32.44
C HIS A 456 -13.36 23.22 -30.90
N THR A 457 -13.83 24.29 -30.25
CA THR A 457 -13.88 24.51 -28.80
C THR A 457 -14.59 23.39 -28.01
N GLU A 458 -15.51 22.65 -28.62
CA GLU A 458 -16.23 21.53 -28.00
C GLU A 458 -15.29 20.38 -27.57
N LEU A 459 -14.30 20.06 -28.40
CA LEU A 459 -13.33 19.00 -28.08
C LEU A 459 -12.43 19.44 -26.91
N LEU A 460 -12.09 20.73 -26.83
CA LEU A 460 -11.31 21.28 -25.74
C LEU A 460 -12.05 21.12 -24.41
N ALA A 461 -13.33 21.52 -24.35
CA ALA A 461 -14.14 21.37 -23.14
C ALA A 461 -14.25 19.91 -22.70
N TYR A 462 -14.44 18.98 -23.65
CA TYR A 462 -14.48 17.55 -23.36
C TYR A 462 -13.19 17.03 -22.73
N GLU A 463 -12.03 17.30 -23.35
CA GLU A 463 -10.75 16.80 -22.83
C GLU A 463 -10.36 17.45 -21.49
N LEU A 464 -10.73 18.71 -21.27
CA LEU A 464 -10.52 19.37 -19.98
C LEU A 464 -11.37 18.76 -18.87
N ARG A 465 -12.64 18.44 -19.14
CA ARG A 465 -13.50 17.69 -18.20
C ARG A 465 -12.92 16.32 -17.88
N ASN A 466 -12.42 15.61 -18.89
CA ASN A 466 -11.76 14.32 -18.71
C ASN A 466 -10.51 14.46 -17.82
N ALA A 467 -9.63 15.44 -18.09
CA ALA A 467 -8.46 15.72 -17.27
C ALA A 467 -8.82 16.00 -15.80
N LEU A 468 -9.89 16.78 -15.56
CA LEU A 468 -10.43 17.07 -14.23
C LEU A 468 -10.98 15.83 -13.54
N GLU A 469 -11.75 14.99 -14.25
CA GLU A 469 -12.31 13.77 -13.71
C GLU A 469 -11.20 12.82 -13.25
N GLN A 470 -10.19 12.60 -14.10
CA GLN A 470 -9.04 11.74 -13.77
C GLN A 470 -8.27 12.22 -12.54
N LEU A 471 -8.07 13.53 -12.36
CA LEU A 471 -7.46 14.06 -11.14
C LEU A 471 -8.34 13.88 -9.90
N GLY A 472 -9.67 13.87 -10.07
CA GLY A 472 -10.61 13.73 -8.95
C GLY A 472 -10.82 12.28 -8.51
N GLU A 473 -10.51 11.32 -9.38
CA GLU A 473 -10.41 9.91 -8.99
C GLU A 473 -9.35 9.73 -7.88
N ILE A 474 -8.25 10.52 -7.90
CA ILE A 474 -7.17 10.43 -6.91
C ILE A 474 -7.64 10.81 -5.50
N SER A 475 -8.33 11.95 -5.35
CA SER A 475 -8.88 12.42 -4.07
C SER A 475 -10.14 11.65 -3.64
N GLY A 476 -10.79 10.94 -4.57
CA GLY A 476 -12.04 10.23 -4.32
C GLY A 476 -13.29 11.08 -4.54
N GLU A 477 -13.16 12.27 -5.15
CA GLU A 477 -14.29 13.14 -5.50
C GLU A 477 -15.16 12.53 -6.62
N PHE A 478 -14.54 11.79 -7.53
CA PHE A 478 -15.19 11.07 -8.62
C PHE A 478 -14.78 9.60 -8.59
N THR A 479 -15.37 8.80 -7.70
CA THR A 479 -15.04 7.37 -7.58
C THR A 479 -16.31 6.52 -7.47
N ASN A 480 -16.30 5.35 -8.11
CA ASN A 480 -17.39 4.37 -8.02
C ASN A 480 -17.22 3.43 -6.80
N ASP A 481 -18.32 2.92 -6.26
CA ASP A 481 -18.38 2.06 -5.08
C ASP A 481 -17.53 0.79 -5.20
N GLU A 482 -17.39 0.22 -6.40
CA GLU A 482 -16.53 -0.95 -6.64
C GLU A 482 -15.04 -0.66 -6.41
N VAL A 483 -14.58 0.53 -6.82
CA VAL A 483 -13.19 0.96 -6.63
C VAL A 483 -12.93 1.18 -5.14
N LEU A 484 -13.87 1.82 -4.43
CA LEU A 484 -13.79 1.98 -2.98
C LEU A 484 -13.73 0.61 -2.29
N GLY A 485 -14.61 -0.32 -2.68
CA GLY A 485 -14.63 -1.68 -2.16
C GLY A 485 -13.29 -2.40 -2.34
N ASN A 486 -12.69 -2.33 -3.53
CA ASN A 486 -11.38 -2.92 -3.81
C ASN A 486 -10.27 -2.29 -2.95
N ILE A 487 -10.24 -0.96 -2.83
CA ILE A 487 -9.25 -0.24 -2.01
C ILE A 487 -9.35 -0.66 -0.54
N PHE A 488 -10.54 -0.54 0.06
CA PHE A 488 -10.73 -0.82 1.49
C PHE A 488 -10.66 -2.31 1.82
N SER A 489 -10.93 -3.20 0.87
CA SER A 489 -10.75 -4.65 1.07
C SER A 489 -9.29 -5.06 1.36
N LYS A 490 -8.32 -4.24 0.94
CA LYS A 490 -6.89 -4.47 1.19
C LYS A 490 -6.43 -4.05 2.59
N PHE A 491 -7.29 -3.38 3.36
CA PHE A 491 -6.99 -2.94 4.71
C PHE A 491 -7.28 -4.07 5.71
N CYS A 492 -6.59 -4.02 6.86
CA CYS A 492 -6.89 -4.90 7.96
C CYS A 492 -8.30 -4.63 8.53
N ILE A 493 -8.93 -5.68 9.06
CA ILE A 493 -10.15 -5.55 9.88
C ILE A 493 -9.81 -4.74 11.14
N GLY A 494 -10.70 -3.81 11.55
CA GLY A 494 -10.47 -2.91 12.69
C GLY A 494 -9.84 -1.57 12.33
N LYS A 495 -9.58 -1.35 11.04
CA LYS A 495 -9.23 -0.05 10.49
C LYS A 495 -10.19 0.41 9.44
#